data_AF-A0A1C4X1W5-F1
#
_entry.id   AF-A0A1C4X1W5-F1
#
_cell.length_a   1.000
_cell.length_b   1.000
_cell.length_c   1.000
_cell.angle_alpha   90.00
_cell.angle_beta   90.00
_cell.angle_gamma   90.00
#
_symmetry.space_group_name_H-M   'P 1'
#
loop_
_entity.id
_entity.type
_entity.pdbx_description
1 polymer ?
#
loop_
_entity_poly.entity_id
_entity_poly.type
_entity_poly.pdbx_seq_one_letter_code
_entity_poly.pdbx_strand_id
1 'polypeptide(L)'
;MPTQCFVPSESGVRRRVSSAFGHIVEWFVKQEYCLAKGGCSEFSLGGNGTDFFDENSTTTRCRFLAAYLATHNPLLDEGFISSTCEIRKRPVDPDDDENERFAVPDIISHEPGVRMEFYELKANSAAGKAAGRVKIDAFQAMVDFLRQTDPGIKYERGTLFDPDRSILIWDGTWLGSPVKAHLHFFREEEGLLVYEICVTISGQLIAEVFLKAIIKLAVLAVILLLAPAAAGGVAVLAWNSPLTDSAGPDGANDTQDVRYLQALLNDWANQVGRTPVDVDGVLAGPTIDALAAFQSASGLDDTGGNVSPGDVTVASLERAHLEHAAASVTFSEMQEIGMDGMVEVVFADDPDGFDPEADVEPDLLVALNNEAQQYLQDLHDSV
;
A
#
# COMPACT_ATOMS: atom_id res chain seq x y z
N MET A 1 22.73 10.36 1.81
CA MET A 1 22.04 10.24 0.51
C MET A 1 20.79 11.11 0.58
N PRO A 2 20.39 11.78 -0.50
CA PRO A 2 19.12 12.52 -0.49
C PRO A 2 17.98 11.53 -0.24
N THR A 3 17.09 11.89 0.69
CA THR A 3 15.84 11.16 0.97
C THR A 3 14.69 12.08 0.60
N GLN A 4 13.73 11.56 -0.14
CA GLN A 4 12.50 12.27 -0.48
C GLN A 4 11.31 11.37 -0.17
N CYS A 5 10.24 11.97 0.33
CA CYS A 5 9.07 11.25 0.79
C CYS A 5 7.82 11.72 0.03
N PHE A 6 6.98 10.77 -0.35
CA PHE A 6 5.67 11.03 -0.95
C PHE A 6 4.67 10.02 -0.41
N VAL A 7 3.39 10.38 -0.41
CA VAL A 7 2.34 9.38 -0.20
C VAL A 7 2.05 8.62 -1.51
N PRO A 8 1.46 7.41 -1.46
CA PRO A 8 1.14 6.65 -2.67
C PRO A 8 0.33 7.43 -3.71
N SER A 9 -0.68 8.19 -3.28
CA SER A 9 -1.54 8.97 -4.19
C SER A 9 -0.80 10.10 -4.92
N GLU A 10 0.17 10.75 -4.28
CA GLU A 10 1.03 11.77 -4.91
C GLU A 10 1.98 11.18 -5.96
N SER A 11 2.22 9.86 -5.87
CA SER A 11 3.03 9.09 -6.82
C SER A 11 2.22 8.51 -7.98
N GLY A 12 0.91 8.85 -8.06
CA GLY A 12 0.03 8.36 -9.12
C GLY A 12 -0.37 6.89 -8.95
N VAL A 13 -0.22 6.33 -7.74
CA VAL A 13 -0.76 5.00 -7.41
C VAL A 13 -2.28 5.08 -7.43
N ARG A 14 -2.96 4.15 -8.11
CA ARG A 14 -4.42 4.14 -8.17
C ARG A 14 -5.03 4.06 -6.78
N ARG A 15 -6.20 4.66 -6.62
CA ARG A 15 -6.92 4.77 -5.34
C ARG A 15 -7.06 3.43 -4.62
N ARG A 16 -7.54 2.40 -5.30
CA ARG A 16 -7.75 1.07 -4.69
C ARG A 16 -6.45 0.40 -4.21
N VAL A 17 -5.36 0.56 -4.95
CA VAL A 17 -4.03 0.06 -4.56
C VAL A 17 -3.49 0.88 -3.38
N SER A 18 -3.67 2.21 -3.41
CA SER A 18 -3.33 3.09 -2.29
C SER A 18 -4.12 2.75 -1.02
N SER A 19 -5.39 2.39 -1.15
CA SER A 19 -6.27 1.96 -0.05
C SER A 19 -5.79 0.63 0.54
N ALA A 20 -5.51 -0.38 -0.29
CA ALA A 20 -4.94 -1.64 0.16
C ALA A 20 -3.59 -1.45 0.87
N PHE A 21 -2.75 -0.54 0.36
CA PHE A 21 -1.53 -0.14 1.06
C PHE A 21 -1.81 0.57 2.39
N GLY A 22 -2.85 1.41 2.45
CA GLY A 22 -3.32 2.02 3.70
C GLY A 22 -3.63 0.98 4.78
N HIS A 23 -4.36 -0.08 4.45
CA HIS A 23 -4.64 -1.18 5.39
C HIS A 23 -3.38 -1.90 5.86
N ILE A 24 -2.37 -2.07 4.98
CA ILE A 24 -1.06 -2.60 5.38
C ILE A 24 -0.39 -1.69 6.41
N VAL A 25 -0.46 -0.36 6.20
CA VAL A 25 0.11 0.61 7.14
C VAL A 25 -0.65 0.65 8.47
N GLU A 26 -1.98 0.60 8.44
CA GLU A 26 -2.82 0.48 9.64
C GLU A 26 -2.43 -0.74 10.48
N TRP A 27 -2.23 -1.89 9.83
CA TRP A 27 -1.76 -3.10 10.50
C TRP A 27 -0.38 -2.89 11.17
N PHE A 28 0.59 -2.26 10.50
CA PHE A 28 1.89 -1.96 11.11
C PHE A 28 1.77 -1.03 12.31
N VAL A 29 0.98 0.04 12.19
CA VAL A 29 0.77 1.01 13.24
C VAL A 29 0.09 0.37 14.45
N LYS A 30 -0.89 -0.53 14.23
CA LYS A 30 -1.50 -1.33 15.31
C LYS A 30 -0.45 -2.15 16.07
N GLN A 31 0.41 -2.89 15.37
CA GLN A 31 1.38 -3.74 16.05
C GLN A 31 2.40 -2.91 16.84
N GLU A 32 2.91 -1.81 16.26
CA GLU A 32 3.81 -0.89 16.95
C GLU A 32 3.12 -0.23 18.16
N TYR A 33 1.83 0.13 18.04
CA TYR A 33 1.02 0.65 19.13
C TYR A 33 0.95 -0.34 20.29
N CYS A 34 0.66 -1.61 19.99
CA CYS A 34 0.61 -2.67 20.98
C CYS A 34 1.95 -2.93 21.65
N LEU A 35 3.04 -2.94 20.88
CA LEU A 35 4.39 -3.09 21.41
C LEU A 35 4.75 -1.92 22.35
N ALA A 36 4.52 -0.67 21.92
CA ALA A 36 4.82 0.53 22.68
C ALA A 36 3.98 0.63 23.97
N LYS A 37 2.74 0.12 23.95
CA LYS A 37 1.87 0.03 25.13
C LYS A 37 2.33 -1.05 26.14
N GLY A 38 3.15 -2.02 25.72
CA GLY A 38 3.53 -3.18 26.52
C GLY A 38 2.57 -4.37 26.38
N GLY A 39 1.84 -4.41 25.27
CA GLY A 39 0.80 -5.39 24.94
C GLY A 39 -0.56 -4.73 24.72
N CYS A 40 -1.39 -5.35 23.88
CA CYS A 40 -2.80 -5.00 23.70
C CYS A 40 -3.70 -6.09 24.26
N SER A 41 -4.88 -5.66 24.73
CA SER A 41 -6.01 -6.53 25.00
C SER A 41 -7.07 -6.21 23.95
N GLU A 42 -6.94 -6.83 22.76
CA GLU A 42 -7.79 -6.51 21.62
C GLU A 42 -9.26 -6.82 21.91
N PHE A 43 -10.13 -5.88 21.60
CA PHE A 43 -11.56 -6.06 21.70
C PHE A 43 -12.05 -6.98 20.59
N SER A 44 -12.88 -7.95 20.95
CA SER A 44 -13.67 -8.77 20.04
C SER A 44 -15.14 -8.62 20.41
N LEU A 45 -16.07 -8.83 19.47
CA LEU A 45 -17.50 -8.78 19.77
C LEU A 45 -17.87 -9.72 20.93
N GLY A 46 -18.49 -9.17 21.99
CA GLY A 46 -18.84 -9.88 23.21
C GLY A 46 -17.66 -10.16 24.17
N GLY A 47 -16.46 -9.70 23.82
CA GLY A 47 -15.27 -9.72 24.67
C GLY A 47 -15.19 -8.51 25.61
N ASN A 48 -14.09 -8.43 26.35
CA ASN A 48 -13.80 -7.34 27.29
C ASN A 48 -12.42 -6.71 27.04
N GLY A 49 -11.87 -6.91 25.84
CA GLY A 49 -10.61 -6.29 25.43
C GLY A 49 -10.70 -4.77 25.50
N THR A 50 -9.64 -4.13 25.98
CA THR A 50 -9.57 -2.69 26.21
C THR A 50 -9.02 -1.90 25.04
N ASP A 51 -8.69 -2.54 23.93
CA ASP A 51 -8.11 -1.92 22.74
C ASP A 51 -8.97 -2.23 21.52
N PHE A 52 -9.62 -1.19 21.01
CA PHE A 52 -10.35 -1.24 19.76
C PHE A 52 -9.42 -0.87 18.61
N PHE A 53 -9.53 -1.64 17.52
CA PHE A 53 -8.93 -1.34 16.23
C PHE A 53 -10.03 -1.36 15.17
N ASP A 54 -10.03 -0.40 14.25
CA ASP A 54 -11.01 -0.33 13.13
C ASP A 54 -10.70 -1.38 12.05
N GLU A 55 -10.70 -2.66 12.44
CA GLU A 55 -10.40 -3.79 11.56
C GLU A 55 -11.67 -4.46 11.06
N ASN A 56 -11.50 -5.29 10.02
CA ASN A 56 -12.57 -6.11 9.47
C ASN A 56 -13.17 -7.03 10.53
N SER A 57 -14.35 -6.66 11.02
CA SER A 57 -15.17 -7.47 11.91
C SER A 57 -16.22 -8.24 11.11
N THR A 58 -16.83 -9.28 11.69
CA THR A 58 -17.98 -9.96 11.08
C THR A 58 -19.26 -9.11 11.07
N THR A 59 -19.16 -7.82 11.44
CA THR A 59 -20.25 -6.85 11.51
C THR A 59 -19.82 -5.50 10.95
N THR A 60 -20.74 -4.53 10.91
CA THR A 60 -20.40 -3.18 10.46
C THR A 60 -19.45 -2.50 11.44
N ARG A 61 -18.54 -1.64 10.96
CA ARG A 61 -17.63 -0.87 11.83
C ARG A 61 -18.39 -0.09 12.91
N CYS A 62 -19.58 0.40 12.54
CA CYS A 62 -20.53 1.07 13.44
C CYS A 62 -20.98 0.21 14.61
N ARG A 63 -21.38 -1.04 14.34
CA ARG A 63 -21.81 -1.97 15.39
C ARG A 63 -20.63 -2.40 16.24
N PHE A 64 -19.47 -2.60 15.63
CA PHE A 64 -18.27 -2.96 16.37
C PHE A 64 -17.84 -1.87 17.35
N LEU A 65 -17.80 -0.61 16.89
CA LEU A 65 -17.54 0.54 17.74
C LEU A 65 -18.61 0.71 18.83
N ALA A 66 -19.89 0.60 18.48
CA ALA A 66 -20.98 0.72 19.44
C ALA A 66 -20.88 -0.33 20.55
N ALA A 67 -20.60 -1.58 20.19
CA ALA A 67 -20.41 -2.67 21.13
C ALA A 67 -19.20 -2.43 22.05
N TYR A 68 -18.08 -1.93 21.50
CA TYR A 68 -16.92 -1.55 22.30
C TYR A 68 -17.26 -0.45 23.32
N LEU A 69 -17.87 0.64 22.84
CA LEU A 69 -18.25 1.76 23.72
C LEU A 69 -19.22 1.32 24.82
N ALA A 70 -20.25 0.54 24.49
CA ALA A 70 -21.24 0.05 25.45
C ALA A 70 -20.67 -0.97 26.44
N THR A 71 -19.74 -1.84 26.00
CA THR A 71 -19.06 -2.80 26.88
C THR A 71 -18.30 -2.11 28.00
N HIS A 72 -17.62 -1.00 27.67
CA HIS A 72 -16.81 -0.25 28.61
C HIS A 72 -17.56 0.87 29.34
N ASN A 73 -18.74 1.25 28.85
CA ASN A 73 -19.59 2.29 29.41
C ASN A 73 -21.03 1.77 29.48
N PRO A 74 -21.39 0.93 30.47
CA PRO A 74 -22.65 0.18 30.49
C PRO A 74 -23.93 1.03 30.56
N LEU A 75 -23.80 2.35 30.75
CA LEU A 75 -24.91 3.29 30.70
C LEU A 75 -25.27 3.71 29.27
N LEU A 76 -24.40 3.42 28.29
CA LEU A 76 -24.63 3.75 26.89
C LEU A 76 -25.55 2.70 26.23
N ASP A 77 -26.42 3.18 25.34
CA ASP A 77 -27.27 2.33 24.50
C ASP A 77 -26.53 1.99 23.20
N GLU A 78 -26.07 0.74 23.08
CA GLU A 78 -25.40 0.22 21.88
C GLU A 78 -26.23 0.44 20.61
N GLY A 79 -27.55 0.19 20.66
CA GLY A 79 -28.43 0.33 19.51
C GLY A 79 -28.60 1.79 19.07
N PHE A 80 -28.61 2.72 20.03
CA PHE A 80 -28.59 4.15 19.72
C PHE A 80 -27.29 4.57 19.02
N ILE A 81 -26.13 4.15 19.52
CA ILE A 81 -24.82 4.49 18.91
C ILE A 81 -24.72 3.88 17.51
N SER A 82 -25.01 2.58 17.37
CA SER A 82 -24.88 1.88 16.09
C SER A 82 -25.84 2.45 15.05
N SER A 83 -27.09 2.75 15.42
CA SER A 83 -28.07 3.35 14.50
C SER A 83 -27.72 4.78 14.10
N THR A 84 -27.21 5.60 15.04
CA THR A 84 -26.75 6.96 14.74
C THR A 84 -25.56 6.93 13.78
N CYS A 85 -24.66 5.97 13.97
CA CYS A 85 -23.53 5.70 13.09
C CYS A 85 -23.99 5.24 11.69
N GLU A 86 -24.91 4.29 11.62
CA GLU A 86 -25.43 3.73 10.36
C GLU A 86 -26.33 4.69 9.58
N ILE A 87 -27.08 5.58 10.23
CA ILE A 87 -27.94 6.56 9.55
C ILE A 87 -27.13 7.54 8.71
N ARG A 88 -25.92 7.89 9.16
CA ARG A 88 -25.01 8.77 8.41
C ARG A 88 -24.38 8.09 7.20
N LYS A 89 -24.31 6.75 7.17
CA LYS A 89 -23.76 5.95 6.06
C LYS A 89 -24.64 5.90 4.78
N ARG A 90 -25.77 6.62 4.70
CA ARG A 90 -26.64 6.53 3.52
C ARG A 90 -26.01 7.22 2.30
N PRO A 91 -26.21 6.67 1.08
CA PRO A 91 -25.37 6.95 -0.07
C PRO A 91 -25.57 8.39 -0.56
N VAL A 92 -24.48 9.15 -0.62
CA VAL A 92 -24.45 10.45 -1.30
C VAL A 92 -23.15 10.51 -2.10
N ASP A 93 -23.33 10.36 -3.41
CA ASP A 93 -22.34 10.50 -4.49
C ASP A 93 -21.17 9.48 -4.42
N PRO A 94 -21.12 8.48 -5.34
CA PRO A 94 -20.04 7.49 -5.38
C PRO A 94 -18.64 8.10 -5.61
N ASP A 95 -18.57 9.37 -6.02
CA ASP A 95 -17.33 10.10 -6.23
C ASP A 95 -16.92 11.02 -5.05
N ASP A 96 -17.70 11.08 -3.96
CA ASP A 96 -17.49 12.02 -2.85
C ASP A 96 -17.15 11.31 -1.51
N ASP A 97 -15.85 11.19 -1.26
CA ASP A 97 -15.29 10.66 0.00
C ASP A 97 -15.54 11.58 1.21
N GLU A 98 -16.07 12.78 1.01
CA GLU A 98 -16.37 13.73 2.10
C GLU A 98 -17.77 13.55 2.69
N ASN A 99 -18.62 12.67 2.13
CA ASN A 99 -19.98 12.44 2.63
C ASN A 99 -20.04 11.38 3.74
N GLU A 100 -19.68 11.85 4.94
CA GLU A 100 -19.84 11.31 6.30
C GLU A 100 -20.25 9.83 6.45
N ARG A 101 -19.31 8.93 6.13
CA ARG A 101 -19.13 7.73 6.97
C ARG A 101 -18.92 8.23 8.40
N PHE A 102 -19.73 7.74 9.33
CA PHE A 102 -19.51 8.07 10.74
C PHE A 102 -18.07 7.77 11.13
N ALA A 103 -17.43 8.74 11.79
CA ALA A 103 -16.02 8.72 12.12
C ALA A 103 -15.70 7.65 13.17
N VAL A 104 -15.18 6.51 12.74
CA VAL A 104 -14.67 5.43 13.61
C VAL A 104 -13.14 5.54 13.68
N PRO A 105 -12.54 6.04 14.77
CA PRO A 105 -11.08 6.12 14.89
C PRO A 105 -10.42 4.76 14.69
N ASP A 106 -9.22 4.76 14.12
CA ASP A 106 -8.51 3.53 13.81
C ASP A 106 -8.02 2.80 15.07
N ILE A 107 -7.75 3.54 16.16
CA ILE A 107 -7.35 3.00 17.47
C ILE A 107 -8.13 3.69 18.59
N ILE A 108 -8.66 2.93 19.56
CA ILE A 108 -9.20 3.47 20.81
C ILE A 108 -8.76 2.58 21.98
N SER A 109 -8.25 3.15 23.06
CA SER A 109 -7.96 2.41 24.29
C SER A 109 -8.85 2.83 25.45
N HIS A 110 -9.31 1.85 26.24
CA HIS A 110 -10.12 2.02 27.45
C HIS A 110 -9.45 1.42 28.68
N GLU A 111 -8.53 2.16 29.27
CA GLU A 111 -7.86 1.80 30.53
C GLU A 111 -8.01 2.95 31.54
N PRO A 112 -9.14 3.01 32.29
CA PRO A 112 -9.41 4.11 33.19
C PRO A 112 -8.28 4.39 34.17
N GLY A 113 -7.81 5.64 34.19
CA GLY A 113 -6.70 6.09 35.03
C GLY A 113 -5.30 5.80 34.48
N VAL A 114 -5.19 5.10 33.35
CA VAL A 114 -3.93 4.80 32.66
C VAL A 114 -3.93 5.42 31.27
N ARG A 115 -4.88 5.04 30.41
CA ARG A 115 -4.96 5.46 29.02
C ARG A 115 -6.41 5.40 28.53
N MET A 116 -6.98 6.55 28.20
CA MET A 116 -8.30 6.65 27.57
C MET A 116 -8.19 7.58 26.36
N GLU A 117 -7.63 7.06 25.28
CA GLU A 117 -7.29 7.89 24.13
C GLU A 117 -7.64 7.22 22.80
N PHE A 118 -7.71 8.01 21.73
CA PHE A 118 -7.99 7.52 20.38
C PHE A 118 -7.07 8.16 19.34
N TYR A 119 -6.83 7.43 18.25
CA TYR A 119 -5.98 7.85 17.13
C TYR A 119 -6.65 7.59 15.79
N GLU A 120 -6.28 8.40 14.81
CA GLU A 120 -6.62 8.28 13.41
C GLU A 120 -5.33 8.29 12.58
N LEU A 121 -5.23 7.39 11.60
CA LEU A 121 -4.12 7.23 10.69
C LEU A 121 -4.50 7.66 9.27
N LYS A 122 -3.68 8.51 8.67
CA LYS A 122 -3.88 9.00 7.30
C LYS A 122 -2.59 9.10 6.53
N ALA A 123 -2.68 9.15 5.20
CA ALA A 123 -1.53 9.52 4.39
C ALA A 123 -1.08 10.96 4.73
N ASN A 124 0.24 11.22 4.77
CA ASN A 124 0.87 12.52 5.01
C ASN A 124 0.70 13.52 3.84
N SER A 125 -0.51 13.62 3.29
CA SER A 125 -0.89 14.60 2.28
C SER A 125 -1.79 15.67 2.90
N ALA A 126 -1.91 16.82 2.23
CA ALA A 126 -2.82 17.88 2.69
C ALA A 126 -4.27 17.39 2.84
N ALA A 127 -4.75 16.61 1.86
CA ALA A 127 -6.08 16.00 1.88
C ALA A 127 -6.21 14.95 2.99
N GLY A 128 -5.22 14.05 3.13
CA GLY A 128 -5.22 13.03 4.19
C GLY A 128 -5.26 13.64 5.60
N LYS A 129 -4.46 14.69 5.85
CA LYS A 129 -4.47 15.41 7.13
C LYS A 129 -5.82 16.10 7.40
N ALA A 130 -6.40 16.74 6.39
CA ALA A 130 -7.70 17.39 6.52
C ALA A 130 -8.80 16.36 6.86
N ALA A 131 -8.85 15.24 6.13
CA ALA A 131 -9.79 14.16 6.39
C ALA A 131 -9.61 13.55 7.80
N GLY A 132 -8.37 13.35 8.24
CA GLY A 132 -8.07 12.86 9.58
C GLY A 132 -8.58 13.78 10.69
N ARG A 133 -8.37 15.10 10.55
CA ARG A 133 -8.89 16.11 11.49
C ARG A 133 -10.41 16.09 11.58
N VAL A 134 -11.10 16.01 10.45
CA VAL A 134 -12.56 15.91 10.41
C VAL A 134 -13.05 14.68 11.18
N LYS A 135 -12.38 13.52 10.98
CA LYS A 135 -12.72 12.27 11.66
C LYS A 135 -12.48 12.35 13.18
N ILE A 136 -11.33 12.90 13.60
CA ILE A 136 -10.98 13.14 15.02
C ILE A 136 -12.00 14.07 15.69
N ASP A 137 -12.32 15.20 15.05
CA ASP A 137 -13.26 16.20 15.58
C ASP A 137 -14.67 15.60 15.71
N ALA A 138 -15.11 14.83 14.71
CA ALA A 138 -16.40 14.17 14.73
C ALA A 138 -16.51 13.12 15.85
N PHE A 139 -15.48 12.30 16.05
CA PHE A 139 -15.46 11.33 17.15
C PHE A 139 -15.43 12.03 18.52
N GLN A 140 -14.63 13.10 18.67
CA GLN A 140 -14.60 13.89 19.90
C GLN A 140 -15.98 14.48 20.23
N ALA A 141 -16.69 15.01 19.23
CA ALA A 141 -18.04 15.54 19.41
C ALA A 141 -19.03 14.45 19.85
N MET A 142 -18.91 13.23 19.33
CA MET A 142 -19.69 12.10 19.81
C MET A 142 -19.36 11.79 21.28
N VAL A 143 -18.08 11.70 21.65
CA VAL A 143 -17.67 11.42 23.04
C VAL A 143 -18.24 12.48 23.99
N ASP A 144 -18.18 13.75 23.61
CA ASP A 144 -18.73 14.86 24.40
C ASP A 144 -20.27 14.78 24.55
N PHE A 145 -20.95 14.33 23.50
CA PHE A 145 -22.39 14.05 23.55
C PHE A 145 -22.72 12.88 24.49
N LEU A 146 -22.02 11.75 24.34
CA LEU A 146 -22.22 10.55 25.15
C LEU A 146 -21.90 10.77 26.64
N ARG A 147 -21.00 11.72 26.95
CA ARG A 147 -20.65 12.12 28.33
C ARG A 147 -21.84 12.67 29.13
N GLN A 148 -22.90 13.11 28.47
CA GLN A 148 -24.15 13.52 29.14
C GLN A 148 -24.89 12.32 29.74
N THR A 149 -24.77 11.15 29.12
CA THR A 149 -25.37 9.89 29.57
C THR A 149 -24.44 9.15 30.52
N ASP A 150 -23.15 9.07 30.18
CA ASP A 150 -22.12 8.44 31.01
C ASP A 150 -20.97 9.43 31.29
N PRO A 151 -20.96 10.11 32.45
CA PRO A 151 -19.88 11.02 32.83
C PRO A 151 -18.50 10.35 32.98
N GLY A 152 -18.45 9.01 32.99
CA GLY A 152 -17.23 8.22 33.01
C GLY A 152 -16.48 8.22 31.68
N ILE A 153 -17.15 8.55 30.57
CA ILE A 153 -16.52 8.57 29.25
C ILE A 153 -15.56 9.78 29.13
N LYS A 154 -14.28 9.47 29.02
CA LYS A 154 -13.18 10.44 28.99
C LYS A 154 -12.15 10.09 27.92
N TYR A 155 -12.60 9.59 26.77
CA TYR A 155 -11.71 9.42 25.64
C TYR A 155 -11.23 10.80 25.15
N GLU A 156 -9.93 10.95 25.08
CA GLU A 156 -9.23 12.16 24.62
C GLU A 156 -8.41 11.85 23.37
N ARG A 157 -7.99 12.89 22.65
CA ARG A 157 -7.09 12.70 21.50
C ARG A 157 -5.78 12.07 21.98
N GLY A 158 -5.28 11.12 21.21
CA GLY A 158 -4.06 10.39 21.47
C GLY A 158 -2.83 11.27 21.72
N THR A 159 -2.18 11.08 22.87
CA THR A 159 -0.93 11.78 23.19
C THR A 159 0.23 10.91 23.65
N LEU A 160 -0.05 9.68 24.11
CA LEU A 160 0.96 8.81 24.71
C LEU A 160 1.73 7.97 23.68
N PHE A 161 1.10 7.63 22.56
CA PHE A 161 1.72 6.96 21.43
C PHE A 161 2.22 8.01 20.44
N ASP A 162 3.53 8.16 20.39
CA ASP A 162 4.23 9.18 19.60
C ASP A 162 5.28 8.52 18.71
N PRO A 163 4.85 7.71 17.71
CA PRO A 163 5.80 7.08 16.82
C PRO A 163 6.53 8.14 15.99
N ASP A 164 7.79 7.84 15.69
CA ASP A 164 8.58 8.42 14.60
C ASP A 164 9.43 7.25 14.08
N ARG A 165 8.81 6.46 13.20
CA ARG A 165 9.30 5.12 12.84
C ARG A 165 9.41 5.01 11.34
N SER A 166 10.59 4.63 10.88
CA SER A 166 10.87 4.30 9.49
C SER A 166 11.17 2.81 9.40
N ILE A 167 10.35 2.08 8.64
CA ILE A 167 10.50 0.65 8.40
C ILE A 167 10.97 0.46 6.97
N LEU A 168 12.07 -0.25 6.76
CA LEU A 168 12.53 -0.60 5.41
C LEU A 168 11.51 -1.58 4.79
N ILE A 169 10.84 -1.17 3.70
CA ILE A 169 9.83 -2.00 3.02
C ILE A 169 10.34 -2.57 1.69
N TRP A 170 11.39 -1.97 1.12
CA TRP A 170 11.94 -2.40 -0.16
C TRP A 170 13.42 -2.05 -0.24
N ASP A 171 14.26 -3.03 -0.58
CA ASP A 171 15.72 -2.89 -0.74
C ASP A 171 16.14 -3.57 -2.04
N GLY A 172 16.23 -2.78 -3.10
CA GLY A 172 16.41 -3.29 -4.45
C GLY A 172 17.30 -2.41 -5.30
N THR A 173 17.23 -2.62 -6.61
CA THR A 173 17.94 -1.81 -7.61
C THR A 173 16.97 -1.20 -8.60
N TRP A 174 17.20 0.07 -8.96
CA TRP A 174 16.49 0.76 -10.03
C TRP A 174 17.49 1.21 -11.08
N LEU A 175 17.40 0.66 -12.30
CA LEU A 175 18.33 0.93 -13.40
C LEU A 175 19.81 0.78 -12.97
N GLY A 176 20.11 -0.28 -12.20
CA GLY A 176 21.45 -0.57 -11.67
C GLY A 176 21.90 0.27 -10.48
N SER A 177 21.10 1.25 -10.03
CA SER A 177 21.39 2.03 -8.82
C SER A 177 20.72 1.39 -7.61
N PRO A 178 21.42 1.17 -6.48
CA PRO A 178 20.80 0.71 -5.24
C PRO A 178 19.79 1.73 -4.72
N VAL A 179 18.59 1.23 -4.37
CA VAL A 179 17.48 2.02 -3.88
C VAL A 179 16.85 1.36 -2.66
N LYS A 180 16.48 2.19 -1.69
CA LYS A 180 15.72 1.78 -0.50
C LYS A 180 14.46 2.60 -0.39
N ALA A 181 13.32 1.94 -0.19
CA ALA A 181 12.08 2.59 0.20
C ALA A 181 11.74 2.23 1.64
N HIS A 182 11.39 3.23 2.43
CA HIS A 182 10.97 3.08 3.83
C HIS A 182 9.53 3.56 3.97
N LEU A 183 8.71 2.81 4.68
CA LEU A 183 7.46 3.30 5.24
C LEU A 183 7.81 4.13 6.46
N HIS A 184 7.54 5.42 6.41
CA HIS A 184 7.71 6.33 7.54
C HIS A 184 6.34 6.69 8.09
N PHE A 185 6.11 6.45 9.37
CA PHE A 185 4.90 6.92 10.04
C PHE A 185 5.25 7.59 11.37
N PHE A 186 4.50 8.64 11.67
CA PHE A 186 4.74 9.47 12.83
C PHE A 186 3.47 10.17 13.29
N ARG A 187 3.50 10.73 14.51
CA ARG A 187 2.40 11.58 14.99
C ARG A 187 2.60 13.02 14.52
N GLU A 188 1.65 13.51 13.72
CA GLU A 188 1.65 14.91 13.26
C GLU A 188 1.11 15.85 14.35
N GLU A 189 0.02 15.44 15.01
CA GLU A 189 -0.66 16.20 16.06
C GLU A 189 -1.46 15.26 16.98
N GLU A 190 -2.10 15.78 18.03
CA GLU A 190 -2.85 14.96 19.00
C GLU A 190 -3.97 14.16 18.30
N GLY A 191 -3.90 12.84 18.45
CA GLY A 191 -4.83 11.89 17.83
C GLY A 191 -4.64 11.69 16.32
N LEU A 192 -3.72 12.38 15.64
CA LEU A 192 -3.47 12.22 14.20
C LEU A 192 -2.08 11.63 13.94
N LEU A 193 -2.08 10.39 13.49
CA LEU A 193 -0.93 9.70 12.94
C LEU A 193 -0.93 9.86 11.42
N VAL A 194 0.24 10.02 10.84
CA VAL A 194 0.41 10.10 9.38
C VAL A 194 1.48 9.16 8.88
N TYR A 195 1.38 8.75 7.62
CA TYR A 195 2.39 7.93 6.96
C TYR A 195 2.79 8.43 5.57
N GLU A 196 4.00 8.10 5.16
CA GLU A 196 4.58 8.41 3.85
C GLU A 196 5.60 7.34 3.43
N ILE A 197 6.02 7.35 2.17
CA ILE A 197 7.06 6.46 1.66
C ILE A 197 8.29 7.29 1.31
N CYS A 198 9.38 7.04 2.02
CA CYS A 198 10.65 7.74 1.88
C CYS A 198 11.63 6.90 1.07
N VAL A 199 12.06 7.43 -0.07
CA VAL A 199 13.00 6.77 -0.98
C VAL A 199 14.39 7.38 -0.83
N THR A 200 15.38 6.50 -0.67
CA THR A 200 16.81 6.84 -0.58
C THR A 200 17.56 6.16 -1.71
N ILE A 201 18.27 6.94 -2.53
CA ILE A 201 18.97 6.43 -3.71
C ILE A 201 20.41 6.92 -3.72
N SER A 202 21.31 6.06 -4.18
CA SER A 202 22.73 6.38 -4.37
C SER A 202 22.91 7.21 -5.65
N GLY A 203 22.91 8.55 -5.55
CA GLY A 203 23.11 9.44 -6.71
C GLY A 203 22.85 10.90 -6.38
N GLN A 204 23.33 11.84 -7.21
CA GLN A 204 23.23 13.28 -6.91
C GLN A 204 21.99 13.99 -7.46
N LEU A 205 21.24 13.42 -8.41
CA LEU A 205 20.05 14.05 -8.98
C LEU A 205 19.10 12.99 -9.49
N ILE A 206 17.90 12.95 -8.92
CA ILE A 206 16.84 12.08 -9.39
C ILE A 206 15.64 12.98 -9.60
N ALA A 207 15.18 13.01 -10.84
CA ALA A 207 13.96 13.72 -11.19
C ALA A 207 12.80 13.12 -10.38
N GLU A 208 11.88 13.96 -9.92
CA GLU A 208 10.71 13.57 -9.13
C GLU A 208 9.93 12.40 -9.78
N VAL A 209 9.86 12.37 -11.12
CA VAL A 209 9.21 11.29 -11.88
C VAL A 209 9.77 9.90 -11.54
N PHE A 210 11.09 9.76 -11.39
CA PHE A 210 11.70 8.47 -11.06
C PHE A 210 11.42 8.07 -9.60
N LEU A 211 11.39 9.03 -8.68
CA LEU A 211 11.04 8.76 -7.29
C LEU A 211 9.61 8.25 -7.17
N LYS A 212 8.67 8.88 -7.88
CA LYS A 212 7.28 8.42 -7.94
C LYS A 212 7.15 7.03 -8.57
N ALA A 213 7.90 6.75 -9.64
CA ALA A 213 7.92 5.41 -10.25
C ALA A 213 8.45 4.34 -9.29
N ILE A 214 9.47 4.66 -8.51
CA ILE A 214 10.01 3.77 -7.46
C ILE A 214 9.00 3.55 -6.34
N ILE A 215 8.31 4.59 -5.88
CA ILE A 215 7.26 4.46 -4.86
C ILE A 215 6.13 3.57 -5.37
N LYS A 216 5.71 3.78 -6.63
CA LYS A 216 4.71 2.94 -7.30
C LYS A 216 5.15 1.48 -7.35
N LEU A 217 6.39 1.22 -7.76
CA LEU A 217 6.96 -0.13 -7.75
C LEU A 217 7.00 -0.73 -6.35
N ALA A 218 7.45 0.02 -5.34
CA ALA A 218 7.55 -0.47 -3.97
C ALA A 218 6.18 -0.82 -3.39
N VAL A 219 5.16 0.03 -3.59
CA VAL A 219 3.78 -0.24 -3.17
C VAL A 219 3.23 -1.49 -3.86
N LEU A 220 3.39 -1.57 -5.20
CA LEU A 220 2.95 -2.70 -5.99
C LEU A 220 3.64 -4.00 -5.52
N ALA A 221 4.96 -3.96 -5.33
CA ALA A 221 5.77 -5.08 -4.87
C ALA A 221 5.33 -5.60 -3.50
N VAL A 222 5.07 -4.69 -2.54
CA VAL A 222 4.58 -5.06 -1.20
C VAL A 222 3.22 -5.77 -1.32
N ILE A 223 2.28 -5.21 -2.07
CA ILE A 223 0.94 -5.82 -2.20
C ILE A 223 1.02 -7.17 -2.92
N LEU A 224 1.84 -7.28 -3.97
CA LEU A 224 2.01 -8.54 -4.71
C LEU A 224 2.65 -9.64 -3.87
N LEU A 225 3.56 -9.29 -2.95
CA LEU A 225 4.16 -10.26 -2.03
C LEU A 225 3.16 -10.75 -0.98
N LEU A 226 2.22 -9.89 -0.56
CA LEU A 226 1.19 -10.24 0.43
C LEU A 226 -0.06 -10.87 -0.18
N ALA A 227 -0.27 -10.71 -1.49
CA ALA A 227 -1.39 -11.30 -2.19
C ALA A 227 -1.41 -12.82 -1.97
N PRO A 228 -2.55 -13.41 -1.59
CA PRO A 228 -2.64 -14.84 -1.31
C PRO A 228 -2.07 -15.68 -2.46
N ALA A 229 -1.37 -16.77 -2.16
CA ALA A 229 -0.85 -17.67 -3.19
C ALA A 229 -1.96 -18.21 -4.14
N ALA A 230 -3.21 -18.27 -3.67
CA ALA A 230 -4.38 -18.61 -4.49
C ALA A 230 -4.73 -17.51 -5.54
N ALA A 231 -4.36 -16.26 -5.28
CA ALA A 231 -4.35 -15.17 -6.25
C ALA A 231 -3.11 -15.21 -7.17
N GLY A 232 -2.22 -16.20 -6.98
CA GLY A 232 -1.08 -16.55 -7.84
C GLY A 232 0.00 -15.48 -8.03
N GLY A 233 0.01 -14.44 -7.19
CA GLY A 233 1.03 -13.39 -7.22
C GLY A 233 1.16 -12.73 -8.60
N VAL A 234 2.39 -12.43 -9.02
CA VAL A 234 2.68 -11.83 -10.34
C VAL A 234 2.19 -12.72 -11.50
N ALA A 235 2.09 -14.04 -11.30
CA ALA A 235 1.74 -14.97 -12.38
C ALA A 235 0.29 -14.87 -12.87
N VAL A 236 -0.62 -14.25 -12.09
CA VAL A 236 -2.05 -14.11 -12.45
C VAL A 236 -2.35 -12.77 -13.11
N LEU A 237 -1.40 -11.83 -13.04
CA LEU A 237 -1.52 -10.56 -13.74
C LEU A 237 -1.39 -10.75 -15.26
N ALA A 238 -2.20 -9.98 -15.99
CA ALA A 238 -2.31 -10.03 -17.44
C ALA A 238 -2.31 -8.61 -18.01
N TRP A 239 -1.13 -8.12 -18.36
CA TRP A 239 -0.94 -6.80 -18.96
C TRP A 239 -0.55 -6.93 -20.44
N ASN A 240 -0.74 -5.84 -21.17
CA ASN A 240 -0.19 -5.67 -22.50
C ASN A 240 1.17 -4.98 -22.36
N SER A 241 2.21 -5.52 -22.97
CA SER A 241 3.51 -4.84 -22.98
C SER A 241 3.36 -3.44 -23.59
N PRO A 242 4.03 -2.40 -23.03
CA PRO A 242 4.08 -1.07 -23.62
C PRO A 242 4.90 -1.02 -24.92
N LEU A 243 5.62 -2.09 -25.27
CA LEU A 243 6.43 -2.19 -26.48
C LEU A 243 5.58 -1.93 -27.73
N THR A 244 5.99 -0.97 -28.57
CA THR A 244 5.19 -0.51 -29.70
C THR A 244 5.52 -1.21 -31.03
N ASP A 245 6.78 -1.59 -31.22
CA ASP A 245 7.27 -2.29 -32.41
C ASP A 245 8.28 -3.39 -32.02
N SER A 246 8.71 -4.15 -33.00
CA SER A 246 9.71 -5.21 -32.87
C SER A 246 11.11 -4.66 -32.60
N ALA A 247 11.85 -5.31 -31.72
CA ALA A 247 13.26 -5.05 -31.44
C ALA A 247 14.08 -6.32 -31.73
N GLY A 248 15.14 -6.19 -32.51
CA GLY A 248 15.95 -7.31 -32.95
C GLY A 248 16.77 -7.00 -34.20
N PRO A 249 17.69 -7.88 -34.62
CA PRO A 249 18.43 -7.72 -35.88
C PRO A 249 17.54 -7.40 -37.09
N ASP A 250 16.32 -7.93 -37.13
CA ASP A 250 15.33 -7.72 -38.21
C ASP A 250 14.14 -6.84 -37.78
N GLY A 251 14.18 -6.27 -36.57
CA GLY A 251 13.11 -5.45 -36.01
C GLY A 251 13.17 -3.98 -36.44
N ALA A 252 12.12 -3.22 -36.09
CA ALA A 252 12.09 -1.78 -36.30
C ALA A 252 13.12 -1.03 -35.43
N ASN A 253 13.40 -1.57 -34.23
CA ASN A 253 14.35 -1.02 -33.27
C ASN A 253 14.05 0.45 -32.93
N ASP A 254 12.79 0.74 -32.59
CA ASP A 254 12.46 2.05 -32.02
C ASP A 254 13.34 2.32 -30.80
N THR A 255 13.85 3.55 -30.70
CA THR A 255 14.83 3.91 -29.67
C THR A 255 14.26 3.75 -28.27
N GLN A 256 12.98 4.05 -28.05
CA GLN A 256 12.33 3.96 -26.75
C GLN A 256 12.09 2.49 -26.36
N ASP A 257 11.59 1.70 -27.30
CA ASP A 257 11.36 0.26 -27.13
C ASP A 257 12.67 -0.47 -26.76
N VAL A 258 13.79 -0.12 -27.41
CA VAL A 258 15.10 -0.70 -27.10
C VAL A 258 15.59 -0.29 -25.71
N ARG A 259 15.39 0.96 -25.28
CA ARG A 259 15.77 1.40 -23.92
C ARG A 259 14.98 0.68 -22.85
N TYR A 260 13.68 0.51 -23.08
CA TYR A 260 12.81 -0.26 -22.20
C TYR A 260 13.30 -1.70 -22.03
N LEU A 261 13.64 -2.37 -23.14
CA LEU A 261 14.22 -3.72 -23.08
C LEU A 261 15.58 -3.74 -22.37
N GLN A 262 16.47 -2.78 -22.65
CA GLN A 262 17.77 -2.67 -21.98
C GLN A 262 17.61 -2.46 -20.46
N ALA A 263 16.64 -1.65 -20.03
CA ALA A 263 16.33 -1.43 -18.62
C ALA A 263 15.88 -2.72 -17.92
N LEU A 264 14.95 -3.46 -18.52
CA LEU A 264 14.49 -4.74 -17.98
C LEU A 264 15.59 -5.82 -18.00
N LEU A 265 16.39 -5.89 -19.06
CA LEU A 265 17.54 -6.79 -19.15
C LEU A 265 18.59 -6.48 -18.09
N ASN A 266 18.80 -5.20 -17.77
CA ASN A 266 19.73 -4.79 -16.73
C ASN A 266 19.25 -5.18 -15.34
N ASP A 267 17.95 -5.08 -15.07
CA ASP A 267 17.38 -5.59 -13.83
C ASP A 267 17.63 -7.09 -13.67
N TRP A 268 17.33 -7.88 -14.70
CA TRP A 268 17.64 -9.32 -14.72
C TRP A 268 19.15 -9.60 -14.61
N ALA A 269 19.98 -8.89 -15.38
CA ALA A 269 21.43 -9.08 -15.39
C ALA A 269 22.04 -8.87 -14.01
N ASN A 270 21.60 -7.85 -13.26
CA ASN A 270 22.03 -7.59 -11.89
C ASN A 270 21.72 -8.78 -10.97
N GLN A 271 20.53 -9.39 -11.10
CA GLN A 271 20.14 -10.55 -10.29
C GLN A 271 21.05 -11.76 -10.52
N VAL A 272 21.43 -12.01 -11.78
CA VAL A 272 22.28 -13.14 -12.15
C VAL A 272 23.77 -12.82 -12.16
N GLY A 273 24.17 -11.65 -11.65
CA GLY A 273 25.57 -11.23 -11.57
C GLY A 273 26.25 -11.02 -12.93
N ARG A 274 25.49 -10.65 -13.96
CA ARG A 274 25.98 -10.31 -15.29
C ARG A 274 26.25 -8.81 -15.41
N THR A 275 27.17 -8.46 -16.31
CA THR A 275 27.45 -7.06 -16.63
C THR A 275 26.23 -6.42 -17.27
N PRO A 276 25.73 -5.28 -16.77
CA PRO A 276 24.68 -4.51 -17.41
C PRO A 276 25.08 -4.04 -18.81
N VAL A 277 24.11 -3.91 -19.71
CA VAL A 277 24.25 -3.22 -20.99
C VAL A 277 23.99 -1.73 -20.84
N ASP A 278 24.50 -0.92 -21.77
CA ASP A 278 24.17 0.50 -21.80
C ASP A 278 22.68 0.69 -22.14
N VAL A 279 21.98 1.60 -21.45
CA VAL A 279 20.59 1.98 -21.76
C VAL A 279 20.64 3.19 -22.70
N ASP A 280 20.95 2.94 -23.97
CA ASP A 280 21.19 3.97 -24.99
C ASP A 280 20.14 3.98 -26.11
N GLY A 281 19.31 2.94 -26.21
CA GLY A 281 18.34 2.75 -27.28
C GLY A 281 18.94 2.20 -28.56
N VAL A 282 20.18 1.69 -28.52
CA VAL A 282 20.86 1.08 -29.65
C VAL A 282 20.91 -0.43 -29.45
N LEU A 283 20.22 -1.17 -30.34
CA LEU A 283 20.27 -2.62 -30.31
C LEU A 283 21.58 -3.13 -30.92
N ALA A 284 22.62 -3.24 -30.09
CA ALA A 284 23.94 -3.74 -30.46
C ALA A 284 24.19 -5.17 -29.94
N GLY A 285 25.35 -5.74 -30.31
CA GLY A 285 25.78 -7.08 -29.90
C GLY A 285 25.59 -7.37 -28.40
N PRO A 286 25.99 -6.49 -27.47
CA PRO A 286 25.76 -6.72 -26.03
C PRO A 286 24.28 -6.87 -25.64
N THR A 287 23.39 -6.04 -26.20
CA THR A 287 21.93 -6.13 -25.95
C THR A 287 21.36 -7.43 -26.51
N ILE A 288 21.77 -7.82 -27.72
CA ILE A 288 21.38 -9.08 -28.37
C ILE A 288 21.84 -10.29 -27.54
N ASP A 289 23.10 -10.28 -27.10
CA ASP A 289 23.68 -11.36 -26.29
C ASP A 289 23.00 -11.45 -24.91
N ALA A 290 22.64 -10.32 -24.30
CA ALA A 290 21.89 -10.28 -23.04
C ALA A 290 20.48 -10.87 -23.20
N LEU A 291 19.79 -10.53 -24.29
CA LEU A 291 18.46 -11.02 -24.61
C LEU A 291 18.46 -12.54 -24.89
N ALA A 292 19.38 -13.03 -25.71
CA ALA A 292 19.55 -14.47 -25.96
C ALA A 292 19.88 -15.24 -24.67
N ALA A 293 20.70 -14.64 -23.80
CA ALA A 293 21.02 -15.24 -22.50
C ALA A 293 19.79 -15.30 -21.58
N PHE A 294 18.95 -14.26 -21.57
CA PHE A 294 17.69 -14.28 -20.82
C PHE A 294 16.74 -15.36 -21.34
N GLN A 295 16.55 -15.45 -22.66
CA GLN A 295 15.72 -16.48 -23.29
C GLN A 295 16.17 -17.88 -22.90
N SER A 296 17.47 -18.15 -23.03
CA SER A 296 18.06 -19.44 -22.64
C SER A 296 17.87 -19.75 -21.15
N ALA A 297 18.07 -18.77 -20.26
CA ALA A 297 17.89 -18.95 -18.82
C ALA A 297 16.42 -19.19 -18.43
N SER A 298 15.49 -18.58 -19.16
CA SER A 298 14.04 -18.73 -18.97
C SER A 298 13.45 -19.96 -19.67
N GLY A 299 14.27 -20.75 -20.39
CA GLY A 299 13.81 -21.93 -21.13
C GLY A 299 12.93 -21.58 -22.34
N LEU A 300 13.08 -20.37 -22.88
CA LEU A 300 12.41 -19.89 -24.07
C LEU A 300 13.24 -20.20 -25.32
N ASP A 301 12.61 -20.20 -26.49
CA ASP A 301 13.31 -20.32 -27.76
C ASP A 301 14.25 -19.11 -27.95
N ASP A 302 15.49 -19.37 -28.33
CA ASP A 302 16.45 -18.33 -28.71
C ASP A 302 16.07 -17.80 -30.10
N THR A 303 15.60 -16.56 -30.15
CA THR A 303 15.14 -15.89 -31.36
C THR A 303 16.27 -15.12 -32.07
N GLY A 304 17.52 -15.29 -31.63
CA GLY A 304 18.64 -14.48 -32.08
C GLY A 304 18.52 -13.01 -31.65
N GLY A 305 17.87 -12.77 -30.52
CA GLY A 305 17.62 -11.43 -29.97
C GLY A 305 16.49 -10.65 -30.66
N ASN A 306 15.55 -11.33 -31.34
CA ASN A 306 14.35 -10.71 -31.87
C ASN A 306 13.17 -10.85 -30.89
N VAL A 307 12.49 -9.76 -30.58
CA VAL A 307 11.25 -9.72 -29.81
C VAL A 307 10.25 -8.80 -30.49
N SER A 308 8.97 -9.09 -30.30
CA SER A 308 7.85 -8.32 -30.84
C SER A 308 6.80 -8.05 -29.76
N PRO A 309 5.93 -7.04 -29.92
CA PRO A 309 4.82 -6.82 -29.01
C PRO A 309 3.95 -8.09 -28.89
N GLY A 310 3.68 -8.50 -27.66
CA GLY A 310 2.94 -9.73 -27.34
C GLY A 310 3.77 -11.02 -27.41
N ASP A 311 5.07 -10.95 -27.68
CA ASP A 311 5.95 -12.12 -27.62
C ASP A 311 6.13 -12.62 -26.17
N VAL A 312 6.26 -13.93 -26.02
CA VAL A 312 6.43 -14.60 -24.72
C VAL A 312 7.71 -14.16 -24.01
N THR A 313 8.75 -13.80 -24.77
CA THR A 313 10.00 -13.26 -24.24
C THR A 313 9.77 -11.97 -23.47
N VAL A 314 9.04 -11.02 -24.06
CA VAL A 314 8.78 -9.70 -23.46
C VAL A 314 7.94 -9.86 -22.20
N ALA A 315 6.85 -10.63 -22.29
CA ALA A 315 6.00 -10.92 -21.13
C ALA A 315 6.76 -11.61 -19.99
N SER A 316 7.70 -12.50 -20.32
CA SER A 316 8.54 -13.18 -19.32
C SER A 316 9.55 -12.24 -18.67
N LEU A 317 10.10 -11.29 -19.43
CA LEU A 317 11.06 -10.32 -18.92
C LEU A 317 10.39 -9.30 -17.99
N GLU A 318 9.21 -8.79 -18.37
CA GLU A 318 8.38 -7.91 -17.54
C GLU A 318 7.93 -8.60 -16.26
N ARG A 319 7.53 -9.88 -16.37
CA ARG A 319 7.17 -10.68 -15.19
C ARG A 319 8.36 -10.87 -14.27
N ALA A 320 9.52 -11.26 -14.81
CA ALA A 320 10.74 -11.44 -14.01
C ALA A 320 11.14 -10.14 -13.28
N HIS A 321 10.95 -8.99 -13.92
CA HIS A 321 11.18 -7.69 -13.31
C HIS A 321 10.26 -7.43 -12.10
N LEU A 322 8.94 -7.65 -12.26
CA LEU A 322 7.98 -7.47 -11.15
C LEU A 322 8.17 -8.51 -10.04
N GLU A 323 8.50 -9.76 -10.39
CA GLU A 323 8.83 -10.82 -9.42
C GLU A 323 10.08 -10.46 -8.62
N HIS A 324 11.11 -9.91 -9.26
CA HIS A 324 12.30 -9.43 -8.57
C HIS A 324 11.99 -8.26 -7.65
N ALA A 325 11.18 -7.30 -8.11
CA ALA A 325 10.74 -6.19 -7.28
C ALA A 325 10.01 -6.69 -6.02
N ALA A 326 9.09 -7.65 -6.17
CA ALA A 326 8.40 -8.30 -5.06
C ALA A 326 9.36 -9.07 -4.13
N ALA A 327 10.34 -9.79 -4.69
CA ALA A 327 11.36 -10.51 -3.91
C ALA A 327 12.32 -9.58 -3.15
N SER A 328 12.44 -8.32 -3.58
CA SER A 328 13.25 -7.28 -2.94
C SER A 328 12.52 -6.57 -1.80
N VAL A 329 11.24 -6.87 -1.59
CA VAL A 329 10.50 -6.42 -0.41
C VAL A 329 11.11 -7.09 0.82
N THR A 330 11.45 -6.29 1.82
CA THR A 330 12.04 -6.78 3.06
C THR A 330 11.07 -6.54 4.20
N PHE A 331 10.77 -7.64 4.89
CA PHE A 331 9.97 -7.64 6.11
C PHE A 331 10.86 -7.92 7.33
N SER A 332 12.18 -7.76 7.24
CA SER A 332 13.09 -8.17 8.33
C SER A 332 12.76 -7.47 9.67
N GLU A 333 12.53 -6.16 9.64
CA GLU A 333 12.06 -5.40 10.81
C GLU A 333 10.60 -5.75 11.19
N MET A 334 9.82 -6.23 10.23
CA MET A 334 8.40 -6.60 10.40
C MET A 334 8.22 -8.02 10.95
N GLN A 335 9.20 -8.92 10.77
CA GLN A 335 9.21 -10.25 11.36
C GLN A 335 9.34 -10.19 12.88
N GLU A 336 10.01 -9.16 13.41
CA GLU A 336 10.07 -8.92 14.87
C GLU A 336 8.72 -8.53 15.44
N ILE A 337 7.89 -7.88 14.62
CA ILE A 337 6.55 -7.39 14.95
C ILE A 337 5.49 -8.50 14.78
N GLY A 338 5.73 -9.44 13.86
CA GLY A 338 4.96 -10.67 13.65
C GLY A 338 3.83 -10.49 12.63
N MET A 339 3.91 -11.15 11.46
CA MET A 339 3.01 -10.94 10.31
C MET A 339 1.67 -11.69 10.37
N ASP A 340 1.37 -12.34 11.49
CA ASP A 340 0.17 -13.17 11.61
C ASP A 340 -1.11 -12.31 11.45
N GLY A 341 -2.03 -12.78 10.62
CA GLY A 341 -3.31 -12.10 10.35
C GLY A 341 -3.23 -10.91 9.38
N MET A 342 -2.05 -10.45 8.95
CA MET A 342 -1.94 -9.29 8.06
C MET A 342 -2.68 -9.51 6.73
N VAL A 343 -2.53 -10.69 6.12
CA VAL A 343 -3.20 -11.03 4.84
C VAL A 343 -4.73 -10.99 5.02
N GLU A 344 -5.24 -11.43 6.16
CA GLU A 344 -6.68 -11.40 6.43
C GLU A 344 -7.17 -9.96 6.56
N VAL A 345 -6.43 -9.08 7.25
CA VAL A 345 -6.81 -7.66 7.38
C VAL A 345 -6.77 -6.93 6.03
N VAL A 346 -5.73 -7.15 5.24
CA VAL A 346 -5.50 -6.40 3.99
C VAL A 346 -6.44 -6.83 2.88
N PHE A 347 -6.75 -8.14 2.80
CA PHE A 347 -7.48 -8.73 1.67
C PHE A 347 -8.88 -9.24 2.02
N ALA A 348 -9.33 -9.17 3.28
CA ALA A 348 -10.72 -9.49 3.58
C ALA A 348 -11.68 -8.43 2.99
N ASP A 349 -12.85 -8.91 2.57
CA ASP A 349 -13.93 -8.04 2.11
C ASP A 349 -14.30 -7.05 3.21
N ASP A 350 -14.45 -5.77 2.84
CA ASP A 350 -14.92 -4.74 3.77
C ASP A 350 -16.35 -5.09 4.22
N PRO A 351 -16.59 -5.38 5.51
CA PRO A 351 -17.88 -5.82 6.02
C PRO A 351 -18.93 -4.73 5.98
N ASP A 352 -18.53 -3.46 5.82
CA ASP A 352 -19.47 -2.36 5.60
C ASP A 352 -20.10 -2.39 4.20
N GLY A 353 -19.66 -3.33 3.35
CA GLY A 353 -20.23 -3.54 2.04
C GLY A 353 -19.68 -2.51 1.07
N PHE A 354 -18.95 -3.02 0.08
CA PHE A 354 -18.71 -2.32 -1.17
C PHE A 354 -20.03 -1.76 -1.72
N ASP A 355 -20.01 -0.49 -2.15
CA ASP A 355 -21.15 0.21 -2.73
C ASP A 355 -21.67 -0.56 -3.96
N PRO A 356 -22.90 -1.09 -3.94
CA PRO A 356 -23.44 -1.86 -5.05
C PRO A 356 -23.78 -1.00 -6.29
N GLU A 357 -23.67 0.33 -6.22
CA GLU A 357 -23.98 1.26 -7.33
C GLU A 357 -22.82 2.22 -7.68
N ALA A 358 -21.68 2.19 -6.99
CA ALA A 358 -20.45 2.81 -7.49
C ALA A 358 -19.93 1.98 -8.68
N ASP A 359 -19.79 2.60 -9.84
CA ASP A 359 -19.33 1.99 -11.10
C ASP A 359 -18.23 0.95 -10.86
N VAL A 360 -18.61 -0.34 -10.91
CA VAL A 360 -17.82 -1.57 -10.76
C VAL A 360 -16.34 -1.28 -10.53
N GLU A 361 -15.99 -0.84 -9.33
CA GLU A 361 -14.60 -0.57 -9.04
C GLU A 361 -13.89 -1.93 -9.21
N PRO A 362 -12.90 -2.02 -10.10
CA PRO A 362 -12.32 -3.29 -10.51
C PRO A 362 -11.83 -4.03 -9.27
N ASP A 363 -12.15 -5.34 -9.15
CA ASP A 363 -11.57 -6.23 -8.14
C ASP A 363 -10.08 -5.89 -7.92
N LEU A 364 -9.57 -6.02 -6.68
CA LEU A 364 -8.21 -5.65 -6.34
C LEU A 364 -7.20 -6.26 -7.33
N LEU A 365 -7.45 -7.47 -7.82
CA LEU A 365 -6.64 -8.08 -8.87
C LEU A 365 -6.61 -7.26 -10.18
N VAL A 366 -7.76 -6.76 -10.63
CA VAL A 366 -7.86 -5.89 -11.82
C VAL A 366 -7.23 -4.52 -11.54
N ALA A 367 -7.37 -3.98 -10.32
CA ALA A 367 -6.67 -2.76 -9.92
C ALA A 367 -5.14 -2.94 -9.93
N LEU A 368 -4.64 -4.05 -9.40
CA LEU A 368 -3.21 -4.42 -9.44
C LEU A 368 -2.71 -4.64 -10.86
N ASN A 369 -3.52 -5.27 -11.72
CA ASN A 369 -3.18 -5.46 -13.12
C ASN A 369 -3.04 -4.12 -13.86
N ASN A 370 -4.01 -3.22 -13.64
CA ASN A 370 -3.98 -1.88 -14.21
C ASN A 370 -2.83 -1.04 -13.64
N GLU A 371 -2.45 -1.26 -12.39
CA GLU A 371 -1.31 -0.61 -11.75
C GLU A 371 0.02 -1.10 -12.34
N ALA A 372 0.19 -2.41 -12.49
CA ALA A 372 1.35 -3.02 -13.14
C ALA A 372 1.50 -2.55 -14.59
N GLN A 373 0.40 -2.55 -15.36
CA GLN A 373 0.35 -1.99 -16.72
C GLN A 373 0.82 -0.54 -16.75
N GLN A 374 0.27 0.30 -15.87
CA GLN A 374 0.62 1.72 -15.84
C GLN A 374 2.09 1.91 -15.44
N TYR A 375 2.57 1.15 -14.46
CA TYR A 375 3.96 1.17 -14.05
C TYR A 375 4.90 0.81 -15.22
N LEU A 376 4.62 -0.26 -15.96
CA LEU A 376 5.44 -0.66 -17.11
C LEU A 376 5.40 0.40 -18.22
N GLN A 377 4.24 1.03 -18.45
CA GLN A 377 4.14 2.16 -19.37
C GLN A 377 4.99 3.36 -18.90
N ASP A 378 4.90 3.73 -17.62
CA ASP A 378 5.67 4.83 -17.06
C ASP A 378 7.19 4.55 -17.13
N LEU A 379 7.59 3.29 -16.91
CA LEU A 379 8.97 2.85 -17.09
C LEU A 379 9.39 2.98 -18.55
N HIS A 380 8.59 2.46 -19.49
CA HIS A 380 8.83 2.59 -20.92
C HIS A 380 9.00 4.06 -21.33
N ASP A 381 8.14 4.97 -20.88
CA ASP A 381 8.17 6.37 -21.32
C ASP A 381 9.31 7.20 -20.66
N SER A 382 9.95 6.69 -19.61
CA SER A 382 10.92 7.44 -18.80
C SER A 382 12.39 7.05 -19.01
N VAL A 383 12.67 5.94 -19.71
CA VAL A 383 14.04 5.41 -19.91
C VAL A 383 14.80 5.99 -21.10
#